data_AF-A0A2N1UIN9-F1
#
_entry.id   AF-A0A2N1UIN9-F1
#
_cell.length_a   1.000
_cell.length_b   1.000
_cell.length_c   1.000
_cell.angle_alpha   90.00
_cell.angle_beta   90.00
_cell.angle_gamma   90.00
#
_symmetry.space_group_name_H-M   'P 1'
#
loop_
_entity.id
_entity.type
_entity.pdbx_description
1 polymer ?
#
loop_
_entity_poly.entity_id
_entity_poly.type
_entity_poly.pdbx_seq_one_letter_code
_entity_poly.pdbx_strand_id
1 'polypeptide(L)'
;MSFRNFTDEIKKGLPASNYLLVSSDYFLHIEAVSLIKGLVPPAERDFNFHSFDLLSTDNDKLPFEQILDVLNTAPFFSGRKFVVMENIQKLLKKDIQKLEGYLLNPSESSAMILLHAGTVKKDMKERLRGAKQIVLDIREKDIPAWLGL
;
A
#
# COMPACT_ATOMS: atom_id res chain seq x y z
N MET A 1 -14.74 9.43 5.03
CA MET A 1 -13.48 9.29 4.28
C MET A 1 -13.84 8.41 3.11
N SER A 2 -13.71 8.95 1.91
CA SER A 2 -14.07 8.25 0.68
C SER A 2 -12.81 8.05 -0.14
N PHE A 3 -12.92 7.19 -1.14
CA PHE A 3 -11.98 7.05 -2.25
C PHE A 3 -11.40 8.37 -2.79
N ARG A 4 -12.14 9.49 -2.66
CA ARG A 4 -11.67 10.85 -2.99
C ARG A 4 -10.40 11.27 -2.25
N ASN A 5 -10.28 10.95 -0.97
CA ASN A 5 -9.07 11.29 -0.20
C ASN A 5 -7.85 10.57 -0.78
N PHE A 6 -8.03 9.34 -1.25
CA PHE A 6 -6.98 8.58 -1.91
C PHE A 6 -6.65 9.18 -3.29
N THR A 7 -7.64 9.53 -4.11
CA THR A 7 -7.39 10.14 -5.42
C THR A 7 -6.70 11.51 -5.30
N ASP A 8 -6.98 12.29 -4.25
CA ASP A 8 -6.27 13.54 -3.98
C ASP A 8 -4.82 13.33 -3.55
N GLU A 9 -4.49 12.18 -2.94
CA GLU A 9 -3.10 11.80 -2.67
C GLU A 9 -2.38 11.28 -3.92
N ILE A 10 -3.08 10.54 -4.78
CA ILE A 10 -2.58 10.10 -6.10
C ILE A 10 -2.18 11.30 -6.96
N LYS A 11 -3.01 12.36 -7.01
CA LYS A 11 -2.68 13.61 -7.72
C LYS A 11 -1.40 14.29 -7.23
N LYS A 12 -0.99 14.03 -5.99
CA LYS A 12 0.25 14.55 -5.38
C LYS A 12 1.43 13.58 -5.53
N GLY A 13 1.25 12.46 -6.21
CA GLY A 13 2.28 11.42 -6.34
C GLY A 13 2.52 10.62 -5.06
N LEU A 14 1.52 10.53 -4.16
CA LEU A 14 1.61 9.81 -2.88
C LEU A 14 2.83 10.22 -2.04
N PRO A 15 2.89 11.46 -1.54
CA PRO A 15 4.10 12.02 -0.93
C PRO A 15 4.60 11.28 0.32
N ALA A 16 3.74 10.64 1.12
CA ALA A 16 4.18 9.95 2.34
C ALA A 16 4.96 8.65 2.02
N SER A 17 5.94 8.28 2.85
CA SER A 17 6.72 7.05 2.64
C SER A 17 5.93 5.78 2.91
N ASN A 18 4.87 5.85 3.71
CA ASN A 18 4.09 4.67 4.11
C ASN A 18 2.59 5.00 4.12
N TYR A 19 1.80 4.15 3.49
CA TYR A 19 0.34 4.25 3.44
C TYR A 19 -0.30 2.96 3.95
N LEU A 20 -1.41 3.10 4.69
CA LEU A 20 -2.31 2.01 5.05
C LEU A 20 -3.66 2.27 4.40
N LEU A 21 -3.93 1.58 3.30
CA LEU A 21 -5.20 1.64 2.59
C LEU A 21 -6.12 0.55 3.14
N VAL A 22 -7.31 0.96 3.56
CA VAL A 22 -8.30 0.08 4.21
C VAL A 22 -9.57 0.07 3.39
N SER A 23 -10.04 -1.11 3.03
CA SER A 23 -11.29 -1.28 2.29
C SER A 23 -12.00 -2.56 2.72
N SER A 24 -13.31 -2.50 2.83
CA SER A 24 -14.17 -3.70 2.92
C SER A 24 -14.41 -4.34 1.55
N ASP A 25 -14.26 -3.57 0.47
CA ASP A 25 -14.43 -4.02 -0.91
C ASP A 25 -13.08 -4.27 -1.58
N TYR A 26 -12.89 -5.50 -2.08
CA TYR A 26 -11.69 -5.91 -2.81
C TYR A 26 -11.52 -5.14 -4.13
N PHE A 27 -12.61 -4.76 -4.80
CA PHE A 27 -12.55 -3.99 -6.04
C PHE A 27 -11.81 -2.65 -5.83
N LEU A 28 -12.03 -1.99 -4.70
CA LEU A 28 -11.33 -0.73 -4.38
C LEU A 28 -9.83 -0.92 -4.14
N HIS A 29 -9.38 -2.10 -3.70
CA HIS A 29 -7.96 -2.42 -3.66
C HIS A 29 -7.38 -2.55 -5.07
N ILE A 30 -8.04 -3.31 -5.97
CA ILE A 30 -7.60 -3.43 -7.37
C ILE A 30 -7.47 -2.05 -8.01
N GLU A 31 -8.48 -1.21 -7.84
CA GLU A 31 -8.49 0.15 -8.40
C GLU A 31 -7.37 1.00 -7.80
N ALA A 32 -7.15 0.92 -6.49
CA ALA A 32 -6.04 1.62 -5.84
C ALA A 32 -4.68 1.19 -6.39
N VAL A 33 -4.45 -0.11 -6.54
CA VAL A 33 -3.21 -0.66 -7.12
C VAL A 33 -3.01 -0.19 -8.56
N SER A 34 -4.08 -0.19 -9.36
CA SER A 34 -4.06 0.32 -10.74
C SER A 34 -3.63 1.80 -10.80
N LEU A 35 -4.22 2.64 -9.95
CA LEU A 35 -3.89 4.07 -9.87
C LEU A 35 -2.45 4.31 -9.40
N ILE A 36 -1.97 3.53 -8.43
CA ILE A 36 -0.56 3.60 -7.96
C ILE A 36 0.40 3.21 -9.09
N LYS A 37 0.11 2.11 -9.79
CA LYS A 37 0.91 1.67 -10.94
C LYS A 37 0.93 2.72 -12.06
N GLY A 38 -0.15 3.48 -12.20
CA GLY A 38 -0.26 4.62 -13.11
C GLY A 38 0.70 5.78 -12.80
N LEU A 39 1.18 5.91 -11.56
CA LEU A 39 2.19 6.92 -11.18
C LEU A 39 3.59 6.60 -11.73
N VAL A 40 3.83 5.34 -12.12
CA VAL A 40 5.13 4.90 -12.62
C VAL A 40 5.10 4.85 -14.15
N PRO A 41 6.06 5.52 -14.83
CA PRO A 41 6.19 5.46 -16.28
C PRO A 41 6.27 4.02 -16.79
N PRO A 42 5.62 3.65 -17.92
CA PRO A 42 5.59 2.28 -18.41
C PRO A 42 6.96 1.59 -18.52
N ALA A 43 7.99 2.33 -18.96
CA ALA A 43 9.36 1.82 -19.12
C ALA A 43 10.08 1.53 -17.80
N GLU A 44 9.57 2.04 -16.67
CA GLU A 44 10.19 1.91 -15.35
C GLU A 44 9.41 0.95 -14.42
N ARG A 45 8.21 0.52 -14.82
CA ARG A 45 7.29 -0.24 -13.95
C ARG A 45 7.90 -1.52 -13.39
N ASP A 46 8.65 -2.25 -14.20
CA ASP A 46 9.25 -3.53 -13.78
C ASP A 46 10.28 -3.36 -12.65
N PHE A 47 10.80 -2.15 -12.45
CA PHE A 47 11.79 -1.83 -11.41
C PHE A 47 11.20 -1.00 -10.27
N ASN A 48 10.30 -0.08 -10.58
CA ASN A 48 9.77 0.91 -9.66
C ASN A 48 8.37 0.57 -9.12
N PHE A 49 7.76 -0.55 -9.52
CA PHE A 49 6.49 -1.02 -8.98
C PHE A 49 6.52 -2.51 -8.66
N HIS A 50 6.30 -2.87 -7.40
CA HIS A 50 6.24 -4.26 -6.94
C HIS A 50 4.93 -4.47 -6.19
N SER A 51 4.23 -5.58 -6.45
CA SER A 51 3.05 -5.99 -5.67
C SER A 51 3.23 -7.40 -5.13
N PHE A 52 2.91 -7.60 -3.86
CA PHE A 52 3.00 -8.86 -3.15
C PHE A 52 1.66 -9.19 -2.49
N ASP A 53 1.00 -10.27 -2.91
CA ASP A 53 -0.25 -10.71 -2.29
C ASP A 53 -0.03 -11.79 -1.21
N LEU A 54 -0.10 -11.41 0.06
CA LEU A 54 0.20 -12.29 1.18
C LEU A 54 -0.80 -13.46 1.37
N LEU A 55 -1.84 -13.59 0.53
CA LEU A 55 -2.68 -14.78 0.46
C LEU A 55 -2.19 -15.85 -0.52
N SER A 56 -1.38 -15.48 -1.52
CA SER A 56 -0.97 -16.41 -2.56
C SER A 56 -0.15 -17.55 -1.95
N THR A 57 -0.52 -18.81 -2.20
CA THR A 57 0.24 -19.99 -1.74
C THR A 57 1.68 -20.06 -2.29
N ASP A 58 2.00 -19.26 -3.30
CA ASP A 58 3.37 -19.06 -3.78
C ASP A 58 4.22 -18.20 -2.84
N ASN A 59 3.61 -17.41 -1.94
CA ASN A 59 4.32 -16.59 -0.97
C ASN A 59 4.87 -17.37 0.24
N ASP A 60 4.57 -18.66 0.37
CA ASP A 60 5.36 -19.55 1.24
C ASP A 60 6.83 -19.65 0.78
N LYS A 61 7.15 -19.18 -0.44
CA LYS A 61 8.53 -19.13 -0.98
C LYS A 61 9.22 -17.78 -0.86
N LEU A 62 8.51 -16.68 -0.61
CA LEU A 62 9.12 -15.35 -0.51
C LEU A 62 9.16 -14.90 0.97
N PRO A 63 10.33 -15.00 1.64
CA PRO A 63 10.50 -14.46 2.97
C PRO A 63 10.10 -12.99 3.04
N PHE A 64 9.41 -12.58 4.10
CA PHE A 64 9.03 -11.18 4.33
C PHE A 64 10.25 -10.23 4.30
N GLU A 65 11.42 -10.73 4.70
CA GLU A 65 12.72 -10.08 4.58
C GLU A 65 13.00 -9.61 3.15
N GLN A 66 12.67 -10.41 2.13
CA GLN A 66 12.90 -10.02 0.74
C GLN A 66 12.02 -8.83 0.32
N ILE A 67 10.80 -8.72 0.87
CA ILE A 67 9.95 -7.55 0.63
C ILE A 67 10.60 -6.29 1.23
N LEU A 68 11.20 -6.41 2.41
CA LEU A 68 11.94 -5.32 3.04
C LEU A 68 13.22 -4.97 2.26
N ASP A 69 13.92 -5.95 1.71
CA ASP A 69 15.08 -5.72 0.84
C ASP A 69 14.67 -4.97 -0.42
N VAL A 70 13.53 -5.33 -1.03
CA VAL A 70 12.95 -4.60 -2.16
C VAL A 70 12.63 -3.16 -1.78
N LEU A 71 12.02 -2.91 -0.61
CA LEU A 71 11.76 -1.56 -0.10
C LEU A 71 13.05 -0.73 0.09
N ASN A 72 14.13 -1.36 0.56
CA ASN A 72 15.41 -0.69 0.86
C ASN A 72 16.36 -0.56 -0.34
N THR A 73 16.08 -1.25 -1.44
CA THR A 73 16.86 -1.09 -2.67
C THR A 73 16.60 0.29 -3.28
N ALA A 74 17.56 0.88 -3.99
CA ALA A 74 17.32 2.11 -4.72
C ALA A 74 16.24 1.92 -5.82
N PRO A 75 15.46 2.96 -6.16
CA PRO A 75 14.64 2.95 -7.37
C PRO A 75 15.55 2.99 -8.61
N PHE A 76 14.97 2.62 -9.76
CA PHE A 76 15.60 2.83 -11.04
C PHE A 76 15.45 4.29 -11.47
N PHE A 77 16.54 4.90 -11.96
CA PHE A 77 16.66 6.35 -12.19
C PHE A 77 16.37 7.20 -10.93
N SER A 78 15.95 8.46 -11.12
CA SER A 78 15.57 9.39 -10.05
C SER A 78 14.09 9.27 -9.65
N GLY A 79 13.44 8.15 -10.00
CA GLY A 79 12.02 7.92 -9.73
C GLY A 79 11.75 7.56 -8.27
N ARG A 80 10.46 7.38 -7.96
CA ARG A 80 10.00 6.82 -6.69
C ARG A 80 9.54 5.38 -6.90
N LYS A 81 9.97 4.47 -6.04
CA LYS A 81 9.52 3.08 -6.08
C LYS A 81 8.29 2.89 -5.21
N PHE A 82 7.32 2.12 -5.70
CA PHE A 82 6.12 1.73 -4.96
C PHE A 82 6.16 0.23 -4.68
N VAL A 83 5.99 -0.15 -3.43
CA VAL A 83 5.89 -1.55 -3.01
C VAL A 83 4.55 -1.74 -2.33
N VAL A 84 3.68 -2.51 -2.97
CA VAL A 84 2.34 -2.84 -2.49
C VAL A 84 2.36 -4.21 -1.82
N MET A 85 1.78 -4.28 -0.62
CA MET A 85 1.52 -5.53 0.09
C MET A 85 0.02 -5.68 0.27
N GLU A 86 -0.55 -6.69 -0.36
CA GLU A 86 -1.97 -7.01 -0.26
C GLU A 86 -2.23 -7.98 0.89
N ASN A 87 -3.42 -7.87 1.49
CA ASN A 87 -3.90 -8.77 2.53
C ASN A 87 -3.06 -8.79 3.82
N ILE A 88 -2.60 -7.62 4.27
CA ILE A 88 -1.72 -7.50 5.45
C ILE A 88 -2.32 -8.05 6.76
N GLN A 89 -3.65 -8.23 6.83
CA GLN A 89 -4.33 -8.86 7.96
C GLN A 89 -3.91 -10.31 8.19
N LYS A 90 -3.19 -10.92 7.23
CA LYS A 90 -2.64 -12.28 7.29
C LYS A 90 -1.18 -12.33 7.75
N LEU A 91 -0.53 -11.18 7.96
CA LEU A 91 0.85 -11.16 8.45
C LEU A 91 0.99 -11.88 9.78
N LEU A 92 2.04 -12.69 9.89
CA LEU A 92 2.42 -13.32 11.14
C LEU A 92 2.96 -12.28 12.11
N LYS A 93 2.82 -12.53 13.42
CA LYS A 93 3.27 -11.60 14.47
C LYS A 93 4.74 -11.19 14.31
N LYS A 94 5.61 -12.13 13.92
CA LYS A 94 7.04 -11.90 13.66
C LYS A 94 7.29 -10.92 12.51
N ASP A 95 6.46 -10.95 11.46
CA ASP A 95 6.63 -10.12 10.27
C ASP A 95 6.07 -8.71 10.52
N ILE A 96 5.00 -8.61 11.32
CA ILE A 96 4.53 -7.30 11.82
C ILE A 96 5.62 -6.60 12.65
N GLN A 97 6.40 -7.32 13.47
CA GLN A 97 7.51 -6.73 14.23
C GLN A 97 8.62 -6.18 13.32
N LYS A 98 8.93 -6.89 12.23
CA LYS A 98 9.89 -6.38 11.23
C LYS A 98 9.35 -5.15 10.51
N LEU A 99 8.07 -5.16 10.16
CA LEU A 99 7.37 -4.03 9.55
C LEU A 99 7.39 -2.79 10.45
N GLU A 100 7.15 -2.95 11.75
CA GLU A 100 7.32 -1.88 12.74
C GLU A 100 8.74 -1.32 12.74
N GLY A 101 9.75 -2.19 12.70
CA GLY A 101 11.15 -1.79 12.60
C GLY A 101 11.42 -0.94 11.36
N TYR A 102 10.90 -1.35 10.20
CA TYR A 102 11.01 -0.58 8.96
C TYR A 102 10.34 0.80 9.07
N LEU A 103 9.16 0.89 9.69
CA LEU A 103 8.42 2.15 9.84
C LEU A 103 9.16 3.20 10.68
N LEU A 104 10.14 2.81 11.50
CA LEU A 104 10.98 3.75 12.27
C LEU A 104 12.00 4.49 11.39
N ASN A 105 12.45 3.87 10.30
CA ASN A 105 13.43 4.44 9.38
C ASN A 105 13.16 3.95 7.94
N PRO A 106 12.06 4.39 7.31
CA PRO A 106 11.69 3.94 5.98
C PRO A 106 12.63 4.50 4.92
N SER A 107 12.80 3.79 3.82
CA SER A 107 13.54 4.32 2.66
C SER A 107 12.84 5.56 2.11
N GLU A 108 13.58 6.67 1.98
CA GLU A 108 13.06 7.95 1.48
C GLU A 108 12.63 7.88 0.01
N SER A 109 13.27 6.99 -0.76
CA SER A 109 13.02 6.78 -2.19
C SER A 109 11.92 5.74 -2.49
N SER A 110 11.34 5.13 -1.46
CA SER A 110 10.30 4.12 -1.58
C SER A 110 9.01 4.57 -0.90
N ALA A 111 7.88 4.19 -1.48
CA ALA A 111 6.56 4.28 -0.87
C ALA A 111 6.05 2.86 -0.61
N MET A 112 5.90 2.53 0.67
CA MET A 112 5.26 1.29 1.11
C MET A 112 3.75 1.47 1.17
N ILE A 113 3.01 0.61 0.49
CA ILE A 113 1.54 0.64 0.44
C ILE A 113 1.02 -0.66 1.04
N LEU A 114 0.34 -0.57 2.18
CA LEU A 114 -0.26 -1.69 2.87
C LEU A 114 -1.77 -1.73 2.57
N LEU A 115 -2.29 -2.83 2.01
CA LEU A 115 -3.73 -3.01 1.78
C LEU A 115 -4.30 -3.95 2.85
N HIS A 116 -5.25 -3.43 3.63
CA HIS A 116 -5.93 -4.17 4.69
C HIS A 116 -7.41 -4.34 4.36
N ALA A 117 -7.86 -5.59 4.27
CA ALA A 117 -9.28 -5.90 4.06
C ALA A 117 -10.10 -5.77 5.35
N GLY A 118 -11.23 -5.08 5.28
CA GLY A 118 -12.16 -4.91 6.39
C GLY A 118 -11.64 -3.99 7.50
N THR A 119 -12.02 -4.27 8.75
CA THR A 119 -11.72 -3.38 9.88
C THR A 119 -10.34 -3.63 10.49
N VAL A 120 -9.53 -2.58 10.59
CA VAL A 120 -8.23 -2.62 11.27
C VAL A 120 -8.44 -2.66 12.79
N LYS A 121 -7.95 -3.71 13.46
CA LYS A 121 -7.98 -3.83 14.93
C LYS A 121 -7.10 -2.76 15.59
N LYS A 122 -7.44 -2.37 16.83
CA LYS A 122 -6.70 -1.35 17.59
C LYS A 122 -5.20 -1.66 17.68
N ASP A 123 -4.83 -2.89 18.01
CA ASP A 123 -3.44 -3.34 18.10
C ASP A 123 -2.67 -3.12 16.78
N MET A 124 -3.24 -3.56 15.65
CA MET A 124 -2.64 -3.35 14.32
C MET A 124 -2.48 -1.86 14.00
N LYS A 125 -3.49 -1.04 14.35
CA LYS A 125 -3.42 0.41 14.15
C LYS A 125 -2.30 1.05 14.96
N GLU A 126 -2.04 0.55 16.17
CA GLU A 126 -0.96 1.05 17.03
C GLU A 126 0.43 0.69 16.47
N ARG A 127 0.56 -0.52 15.95
CA ARG A 127 1.80 -1.02 15.34
C ARG A 127 2.12 -0.33 14.01
N LEU A 128 1.09 0.09 13.27
CA LEU A 128 1.24 0.77 11.96
C LEU A 128 1.13 2.30 12.03
N ARG A 129 1.34 2.93 13.20
CA ARG A 129 1.21 4.39 13.37
C ARG A 129 2.13 5.22 12.45
N GLY A 130 3.22 4.64 11.95
CA GLY A 130 4.12 5.27 10.97
C GLY A 130 3.56 5.32 9.53
N ALA A 131 2.39 4.73 9.28
CA ALA A 131 1.72 4.74 7.99
C ALA A 131 0.51 5.69 7.99
N LYS A 132 0.40 6.49 6.93
CA LYS A 132 -0.76 7.35 6.71
C LYS A 132 -1.97 6.49 6.32
N GLN A 133 -2.94 6.40 7.22
CA GLN A 133 -4.15 5.61 7.00
C GLN A 133 -5.16 6.34 6.10
N ILE A 134 -5.69 5.65 5.09
CA ILE A 134 -6.78 6.10 4.22
C ILE A 134 -7.81 4.98 4.11
N VAL A 135 -9.08 5.30 4.39
CA VAL A 135 -10.21 4.39 4.15
C VAL A 135 -10.73 4.64 2.74
N LEU A 136 -10.75 3.59 1.92
CA LEU A 136 -11.17 3.63 0.52
C LEU A 136 -12.69 3.52 0.36
N ASP A 137 -13.37 2.87 1.31
CA ASP A 137 -14.81 2.60 1.27
C ASP A 137 -15.62 3.85 0.88
N ILE A 138 -16.51 3.67 -0.09
CA ILE A 138 -17.39 4.72 -0.59
C ILE A 138 -18.67 4.67 0.22
N ARG A 139 -19.04 5.81 0.81
CA ARG A 139 -20.36 5.95 1.46
C ARG A 139 -21.42 6.10 0.37
N GLU A 140 -22.64 5.61 0.59
CA GLU A 140 -23.74 5.69 -0.39
C GLU A 140 -23.92 7.08 -1.01
N LYS A 141 -23.89 8.12 -0.18
CA LYS A 141 -24.00 9.52 -0.62
C LYS A 141 -22.88 10.01 -1.54
N ASP A 142 -21.74 9.33 -1.54
CA ASP A 142 -20.56 9.67 -2.34
C ASP A 142 -20.52 8.87 -3.67
N ILE A 143 -21.44 7.92 -3.90
CA ILE A 143 -21.49 7.07 -5.10
C ILE A 143 -21.69 7.88 -6.40
N PRO A 144 -22.65 8.83 -6.49
CA PRO A 144 -22.86 9.59 -7.72
C PRO A 144 -21.58 10.32 -8.16
N ALA A 145 -20.95 11.02 -7.22
CA ALA A 145 -19.70 11.74 -7.47
C ALA A 145 -18.54 10.81 -7.87
N TRP A 146 -18.51 9.56 -7.41
CA TRP A 146 -17.50 8.58 -7.81
C TRP A 146 -17.73 8.06 -9.23
N LEU A 147 -18.98 7.86 -9.63
CA LEU A 147 -19.36 7.46 -10.98
C LEU A 147 -19.28 8.61 -12.01
N GLY A 148 -19.02 9.84 -11.56
CA GLY A 148 -19.06 11.02 -12.42
C GLY A 148 -20.50 11.44 -12.82
N LEU A 149 -21.48 11.07 -11.99
CA LEU A 149 -22.91 11.39 -12.13
C LEU A 149 -23.29 12.64 -11.33
#